data_AF-A0A3N5HQL0-F1
#
_entry.id   AF-A0A3N5HQL0-F1
#
_cell.length_a   1.000
_cell.length_b   1.000
_cell.length_c   1.000
_cell.angle_alpha   90.00
_cell.angle_beta   90.00
_cell.angle_gamma   90.00
#
_symmetry.space_group_name_H-M   'P 1'
#
loop_
_entity.id
_entity.type
_entity.pdbx_description
1 polymer ?
#
loop_
_entity_poly.entity_id
_entity_poly.type
_entity_poly.pdbx_seq_one_letter_code
_entity_poly.pdbx_strand_id
1 'polypeptide(L)'
;MLAWTGALFAIAAAALTVPILRHAFGRSLGTGLMVLLIPAYVAWFAVGQFEHRRKALLVPAWFACVGLAAVCLGVHVTRVNLADLLAPVR
;
A
#
# COMPACT_ATOMS: atom_id res chain seq x y z
N MET A 1 15.44 -1.40 -14.26
CA MET A 1 14.09 -1.95 -14.48
C MET A 1 13.27 -2.03 -13.20
N LEU A 2 13.80 -2.60 -12.10
CA LEU A 2 13.07 -2.70 -10.82
C LEU A 2 12.53 -1.37 -10.26
N ALA A 3 13.24 -0.26 -10.47
CA ALA A 3 12.77 1.06 -10.03
C ALA A 3 11.45 1.47 -10.71
N TRP A 4 11.34 1.22 -12.02
CA TRP A 4 10.15 1.56 -12.80
C TRP A 4 8.97 0.64 -12.45
N THR A 5 9.21 -0.65 -12.23
CA THR A 5 8.15 -1.56 -11.75
C THR A 5 7.69 -1.16 -10.35
N GLY A 6 8.61 -0.81 -9.46
CA GLY A 6 8.29 -0.28 -8.12
C GLY A 6 7.47 1.01 -8.18
N ALA A 7 7.84 1.94 -9.07
CA ALA A 7 7.09 3.17 -9.29
C ALA A 7 5.67 2.92 -9.82
N LEU A 8 5.50 1.99 -10.76
CA LEU A 8 4.18 1.61 -11.27
C LEU A 8 3.28 1.04 -10.16
N PHE A 9 3.80 0.14 -9.33
CA PHE A 9 3.04 -0.39 -8.19
C PHE A 9 2.74 0.68 -7.13
N ALA A 10 3.65 1.64 -6.92
CA ALA A 10 3.40 2.78 -6.03
C ALA A 10 2.26 3.68 -6.54
N ILE A 11 2.24 3.97 -7.84
CA ILE A 11 1.15 4.74 -8.49
C ILE A 11 -0.17 3.96 -8.39
N ALA A 12 -0.16 2.66 -8.65
CA ALA A 12 -1.33 1.81 -8.52
C ALA A 12 -1.86 1.78 -7.08
N ALA A 13 -0.97 1.66 -6.08
CA ALA A 13 -1.32 1.74 -4.66
C ALA A 13 -1.93 3.11 -4.31
N ALA A 14 -1.36 4.21 -4.81
CA ALA A 14 -1.91 5.55 -4.61
C ALA A 14 -3.33 5.68 -5.20
N ALA A 15 -3.55 5.18 -6.42
CA ALA A 15 -4.87 5.16 -7.04
C ALA A 15 -5.89 4.32 -6.25
N LEU A 16 -5.47 3.15 -5.74
CA LEU A 16 -6.30 2.29 -4.90
C LEU A 16 -6.60 2.91 -3.52
N THR A 17 -5.80 3.87 -3.06
CA THR A 17 -6.04 4.62 -1.82
C THR A 17 -7.18 5.65 -1.96
N VAL A 18 -7.43 6.16 -3.17
CA VAL A 18 -8.47 7.17 -3.44
C VAL A 18 -9.86 6.80 -2.89
N PRO A 19 -10.44 5.61 -3.16
CA PRO A 19 -11.74 5.25 -2.61
C PRO A 19 -11.72 5.12 -1.07
N ILE A 20 -10.59 4.72 -0.48
CA ILE A 20 -10.42 4.63 0.98
C ILE A 20 -10.45 6.02 1.60
N LEU A 21 -9.71 6.97 1.02
CA LEU A 21 -9.69 8.38 1.43
C LEU A 21 -11.06 9.02 1.30
N ARG A 22 -11.73 8.84 0.16
CA ARG A 22 -13.08 9.37 -0.07
C ARG A 22 -14.06 8.87 1.00
N HIS A 23 -13.99 7.59 1.35
CA HIS A 23 -14.82 7.01 2.42
C HIS A 23 -14.46 7.57 3.79
N ALA A 24 -13.17 7.70 4.10
CA ALA A 24 -12.68 8.23 5.38
C ALA A 24 -13.12 9.69 5.61
N PHE A 25 -12.96 10.55 4.60
CA PHE A 25 -13.43 11.94 4.63
C PHE A 25 -14.96 12.05 4.67
N GLY A 26 -15.67 11.10 4.05
CA GLY A 26 -17.13 11.01 4.14
C GLY A 26 -17.64 10.71 5.56
N ARG A 27 -16.82 10.09 6.41
CA ARG A 27 -17.17 9.78 7.81
C ARG A 27 -16.89 10.96 8.75
N SER A 28 -15.70 11.54 8.69
CA SER A 28 -15.36 12.80 9.37
C SER A 28 -14.02 13.35 8.86
N LEU A 29 -13.83 14.67 8.99
CA LEU A 29 -12.55 15.32 8.66
C LEU A 29 -11.37 14.76 9.47
N GLY A 30 -11.58 14.52 10.77
CA GLY A 30 -10.55 13.96 11.65
C GLY A 30 -10.12 12.56 11.19
N THR A 31 -11.07 11.69 10.84
CA THR A 31 -10.76 10.34 10.32
C THR A 31 -10.01 10.43 8.99
N GLY A 32 -10.47 11.27 8.07
CA GLY A 32 -9.79 11.50 6.78
C GLY A 32 -8.35 11.96 6.95
N LEU A 33 -8.09 12.90 7.88
CA LEU A 33 -6.74 13.35 8.21
C LEU A 33 -5.89 12.25 8.86
N MET A 34 -6.44 11.46 9.78
CA MET A 34 -5.72 10.33 10.36
C MET A 34 -5.30 9.30 9.31
N VAL A 35 -6.21 8.96 8.37
CA VAL A 35 -5.91 8.07 7.23
C VAL A 35 -4.85 8.71 6.32
N LEU A 36 -4.93 10.00 6.03
CA LEU A 36 -3.96 10.65 5.15
C LEU A 36 -2.56 10.77 5.76
N LEU A 37 -2.47 11.12 7.04
CA LEU A 37 -1.23 11.50 7.70
C LEU A 37 -0.52 10.34 8.41
N ILE A 38 -1.24 9.27 8.74
CA ILE A 38 -0.69 8.14 9.50
C ILE A 38 -0.73 6.89 8.60
N PRO A 39 0.38 6.53 7.94
CA PRO A 39 0.40 5.42 6.97
C PRO A 39 -0.06 4.08 7.56
N ALA A 40 0.31 3.79 8.81
CA ALA A 40 -0.12 2.57 9.50
C ALA A 40 -1.62 2.56 9.81
N TYR A 41 -2.24 3.73 10.01
CA TYR A 41 -3.67 3.85 10.29
C TYR A 41 -4.51 3.51 9.05
N VAL A 42 -4.02 3.81 7.84
CA VAL A 42 -4.68 3.44 6.57
C VAL A 42 -4.98 1.95 6.53
N ALA A 43 -4.01 1.11 6.89
CA ALA A 43 -4.15 -0.35 6.85
C ALA A 43 -5.25 -0.83 7.82
N TRP A 44 -5.23 -0.33 9.06
CA TRP A 44 -6.27 -0.63 10.05
C TRP A 44 -7.65 -0.18 9.57
N PHE A 45 -7.74 1.05 9.04
CA PHE A 45 -8.99 1.62 8.55
C PHE A 45 -9.53 0.85 7.34
N ALA A 46 -8.67 0.51 6.37
CA ALA A 46 -9.02 -0.23 5.16
C ALA A 46 -9.61 -1.62 5.48
N VAL A 47 -9.08 -2.30 6.50
CA VAL A 47 -9.58 -3.62 6.90
C VAL A 47 -10.81 -3.51 7.80
N GLY A 48 -10.80 -2.62 8.79
CA GLY A 48 -11.84 -2.55 9.82
C GLY A 48 -13.07 -1.72 9.44
N GLN A 49 -12.87 -0.55 8.83
CA GLN A 49 -13.88 0.52 8.75
C GLN A 49 -14.28 0.90 7.31
N PHE A 50 -13.52 0.45 6.31
CA PHE A 50 -13.84 0.68 4.92
C PHE A 50 -15.00 -0.24 4.48
N GLU A 51 -16.15 0.35 4.20
CA GLU A 51 -17.37 -0.34 3.78
C GLU A 51 -17.60 -0.07 2.30
N HIS A 52 -17.18 -1.00 1.46
CA HIS A 52 -17.34 -0.90 0.01
C HIS A 52 -17.71 -2.26 -0.57
N ARG A 53 -18.59 -2.28 -1.57
CA ARG A 53 -19.02 -3.53 -2.25
C ARG A 53 -17.88 -4.36 -2.83
N ARG A 54 -16.72 -3.74 -3.08
CA ARG A 54 -15.51 -4.35 -3.66
C ARG A 54 -14.34 -4.41 -2.68
N LYS A 55 -14.60 -4.23 -1.38
CA LYS A 55 -13.57 -4.25 -0.33
C LYS A 55 -12.68 -5.48 -0.41
N ALA A 56 -13.28 -6.65 -0.59
CA ALA A 56 -12.59 -7.93 -0.70
C ALA A 56 -11.60 -8.02 -1.87
N LEU A 57 -11.71 -7.14 -2.87
CA LEU A 57 -10.76 -7.04 -3.99
C LEU A 57 -9.82 -5.85 -3.82
N LEU A 58 -10.35 -4.68 -3.44
CA LEU A 58 -9.60 -3.43 -3.32
C LEU A 58 -8.53 -3.50 -2.22
N VAL A 59 -8.87 -4.02 -1.05
CA VAL A 59 -7.96 -4.02 0.10
C VAL A 59 -6.78 -4.96 -0.12
N PRO A 60 -6.97 -6.23 -0.54
CA PRO A 60 -5.83 -7.11 -0.86
C PRO A 60 -4.99 -6.60 -2.02
N ALA A 61 -5.61 -6.08 -3.09
CA ALA A 61 -4.88 -5.51 -4.22
C ALA A 61 -4.03 -4.30 -3.80
N TRP A 62 -4.55 -3.46 -2.90
CA TRP A 62 -3.81 -2.33 -2.33
C TRP A 62 -2.59 -2.82 -1.53
N PHE A 63 -2.77 -3.78 -0.61
CA PHE A 63 -1.65 -4.36 0.14
C PHE A 63 -0.59 -4.99 -0.78
N ALA A 64 -1.02 -5.72 -1.82
CA ALA A 64 -0.11 -6.31 -2.78
C ALA A 64 0.70 -5.24 -3.53
N CYS A 65 0.05 -4.17 -4.00
CA CYS A 65 0.73 -3.07 -4.68
C CYS A 65 1.72 -2.35 -3.76
N VAL A 66 1.32 -2.04 -2.53
CA VAL A 66 2.21 -1.40 -1.54
C VAL A 66 3.42 -2.29 -1.24
N GLY A 67 3.20 -3.58 -1.00
CA GLY A 67 4.28 -4.54 -0.71
C GLY A 67 5.24 -4.71 -1.89
N LEU A 68 4.73 -4.92 -3.11
CA LEU A 68 5.56 -5.04 -4.31
C LEU A 68 6.35 -3.76 -4.59
N ALA A 69 5.72 -2.58 -4.43
CA ALA A 69 6.41 -1.31 -4.56
C ALA A 69 7.55 -1.18 -3.55
N ALA A 70 7.30 -1.49 -2.27
CA ALA A 70 8.29 -1.43 -1.21
C ALA A 70 9.48 -2.38 -1.47
N VAL A 71 9.23 -3.61 -1.89
CA VAL A 71 10.28 -4.58 -2.22
C VAL A 71 11.09 -4.13 -3.44
N CYS A 72 10.42 -3.77 -4.55
CA CYS A 72 11.11 -3.37 -5.78
C CYS A 72 11.96 -2.10 -5.59
N LEU A 73 11.43 -1.09 -4.89
CA LEU A 73 12.16 0.14 -4.60
C LEU A 73 13.25 -0.09 -3.56
N GLY A 74 12.97 -0.89 -2.53
CA GLY A 74 13.93 -1.27 -1.48
C GLY A 74 15.16 -1.96 -2.08
N VAL A 75 14.97 -3.03 -2.85
CA VAL A 75 16.04 -3.75 -3.55
C VAL A 75 16.83 -2.81 -4.47
N HIS A 76 16.14 -1.91 -5.17
CA HIS A 76 16.79 -0.95 -6.05
C HIS A 76 17.71 0.02 -5.28
N VAL A 77 17.23 0.56 -4.16
CA VAL A 77 17.94 1.55 -3.35
C VAL A 77 19.10 0.92 -2.57
N THR A 78 18.87 -0.23 -1.94
CA THR A 78 19.90 -0.90 -1.12
C THR A 78 20.93 -1.64 -1.95
N ARG A 79 20.71 -1.81 -3.27
CA ARG A 79 21.56 -2.60 -4.18
C ARG A 79 21.78 -4.05 -3.70
N VAL A 80 20.94 -4.52 -2.78
CA VAL A 80 20.98 -5.89 -2.26
C VAL A 80 20.50 -6.82 -3.36
N ASN A 81 21.21 -7.93 -3.55
CA ASN A 81 20.81 -8.88 -4.57
C ASN A 81 19.54 -9.62 -4.08
N LEU A 82 18.56 -9.78 -4.97
CA LEU A 82 17.28 -10.42 -4.60
C LEU A 82 17.51 -11.89 -4.17
N ALA A 83 18.59 -12.49 -4.67
CA ALA A 83 19.08 -13.80 -4.26
C ALA A 83 19.48 -13.86 -2.77
N ASP A 84 20.03 -12.77 -2.21
CA ASP A 84 20.44 -12.71 -0.80
C ASP A 84 19.23 -12.62 0.13
N LEU A 85 18.15 -11.98 -0.32
CA LEU A 85 16.87 -11.90 0.40
C LEU A 85 16.09 -13.23 0.41
N LEU A 86 16.27 -14.04 -0.62
CA LEU A 86 15.62 -15.35 -0.76
C LEU A 86 16.49 -16.50 -0.24
N ALA A 87 17.72 -16.21 0.16
CA ALA A 87 18.61 -17.21 0.75
C ALA A 87 17.99 -17.72 2.06
N PRO A 88 17.94 -19.05 2.27
CA PRO A 88 17.46 -19.60 3.53
C PRO A 88 18.37 -19.13 4.67
N VAL A 89 17.77 -18.59 5.73
CA VAL A 89 18.49 -18.24 6.97
C VAL A 89 19.08 -19.53 7.52
N ARG A 90 20.41 -19.61 7.59
CA ARG A 90 21.14 -20.71 8.21
C ARG A 90 21.06 -20.64 9.73
#